data_AF-A0A918P1H8-F1
#
_entry.id   AF-A0A918P1H8-F1
#
_cell.length_a   1.000
_cell.length_b   1.000
_cell.length_c   1.000
_cell.angle_alpha   90.00
_cell.angle_beta   90.00
_cell.angle_gamma   90.00
#
_symmetry.space_group_name_H-M   'P 1'
#
loop_
_entity.id
_entity.type
_entity.pdbx_description
1 polymer ?
#
loop_
_entity_poly.entity_id
_entity_poly.type
_entity_poly.pdbx_seq_one_letter_code
_entity_poly.pdbx_strand_id
1 'polypeptide(L)' 'MASKAPFLICPHCCSTDIDAPAAPGESDILVCRHCGYQVSYGVMRSQVRRALEGALGMIREQVAHKVPQLFQ' A
#
# COMPACT_ATOMS: atom_id res chain seq x y z
N MET A 1 24.89 2.45 0.33
CA MET A 1 23.76 1.98 1.17
C MET A 1 22.61 1.65 0.22
N ALA A 2 22.37 0.37 -0.07
CA ALA A 2 21.23 0.01 -0.91
C ALA A 2 19.96 0.25 -0.08
N SER A 3 19.27 1.36 -0.38
CA SER A 3 17.91 1.58 0.11
C SER A 3 17.09 0.39 -0.37
N LYS A 4 16.75 -0.53 0.53
CA LYS A 4 15.84 -1.63 0.23
C LYS A 4 14.59 -0.99 -0.37
N ALA A 5 14.34 -1.26 -1.65
CA ALA A 5 13.22 -0.68 -2.35
C ALA A 5 11.95 -0.93 -1.51
N PRO A 6 11.03 0.05 -1.40
CA PRO A 6 9.78 -0.17 -0.69
C PRO A 6 9.11 -1.42 -1.23
N PHE A 7 8.48 -2.19 -0.35
CA PHE A 7 7.74 -3.38 -0.77
C PHE A 7 6.52 -2.93 -1.58
N LEU A 8 6.63 -2.99 -2.91
CA LEU A 8 5.57 -2.61 -3.85
C LEU A 8 4.72 -3.84 -4.18
N ILE A 9 3.40 -3.69 -4.07
CA ILE A 9 2.43 -4.73 -4.42
C ILE A 9 1.47 -4.15 -5.45
N CYS A 10 1.21 -4.89 -6.53
CA CYS A 10 0.22 -4.52 -7.52
C CYS A 10 -1.19 -4.53 -6.89
N PRO A 11 -1.96 -3.44 -6.96
CA PRO A 11 -3.31 -3.39 -6.41
C PRO A 11 -4.32 -4.19 -7.25
N HIS A 12 -3.96 -4.56 -8.48
CA HIS A 12 -4.83 -5.30 -9.40
C HIS A 12 -4.66 -6.82 -9.31
N CYS A 13 -3.43 -7.31 -9.18
CA CYS A 13 -3.13 -8.76 -9.21
C CYS A 13 -2.29 -9.27 -8.02
N CYS A 14 -1.99 -8.41 -7.05
CA CYS A 14 -1.18 -8.73 -5.86
C CYS A 14 0.26 -9.19 -6.14
N SER A 15 0.75 -9.10 -7.38
CA SER A 15 2.14 -9.38 -7.72
C SER A 15 3.09 -8.36 -7.09
N THR A 16 4.25 -8.82 -6.63
CA THR A 16 5.36 -7.97 -6.14
C THR A 16 6.37 -7.64 -7.23
N ASP A 17 6.18 -8.17 -8.44
CA ASP A 17 7.06 -7.91 -9.59
C ASP A 17 6.65 -6.60 -10.27
N ILE A 18 7.17 -5.49 -9.71
CA ILE A 18 6.86 -4.11 -10.10
C ILE A 18 8.13 -3.46 -10.64
N ASP A 19 8.07 -2.99 -11.88
CA ASP A 19 9.03 -2.05 -12.43
C ASP A 19 8.82 -0.67 -11.81
N ALA A 20 9.88 -0.16 -11.21
CA ALA A 20 9.97 1.19 -10.68
C ALA A 20 11.15 1.92 -11.35
N PRO A 21 11.05 3.25 -11.51
CA PRO A 21 12.16 4.06 -12.03
C PRO A 21 13.39 3.92 -11.13
N ALA A 22 14.58 3.92 -11.73
CA ALA A 22 15.84 3.71 -11.01
C ALA A 22 16.25 4.97 -10.22
N ALA A 23 15.88 6.15 -10.71
CA ALA A 23 16.19 7.42 -10.08
C ALA A 23 14.95 8.32 -9.88
N PRO A 24 14.92 9.13 -8.80
CA PRO A 24 13.92 10.18 -8.64
C PRO A 24 14.02 11.18 -9.80
N GLY A 25 12.97 11.31 -10.61
CA GLY A 25 12.88 12.28 -11.71
C GLY A 25 12.82 11.69 -13.12
N GLU A 26 13.09 10.39 -13.31
CA GLU A 26 12.97 9.72 -14.62
C GLU A 26 11.51 9.53 -15.04
N SER A 27 10.69 9.11 -14.08
CA SER A 27 9.26 8.90 -14.21
C SER A 27 8.69 8.70 -12.81
N ASP A 28 7.41 8.99 -12.61
CA ASP A 28 6.71 8.60 -11.37
C ASP A 28 5.89 7.33 -11.56
N ILE A 29 5.97 6.68 -12.74
CA ILE A 29 5.12 5.54 -13.09
C ILE A 29 5.75 4.22 -12.63
N LEU A 30 4.95 3.42 -11.94
CA LEU A 30 5.20 2.04 -11.57
C LEU A 30 4.40 1.13 -12.50
N VAL A 31 5.03 0.05 -12.97
CA VAL A 31 4.40 -0.91 -13.89
C VAL A 31 4.47 -2.31 -13.30
N CYS A 32 3.32 -2.98 -13.18
CA CYS A 32 3.32 -4.39 -12.83
C CYS A 32 3.70 -5.25 -14.03
N ARG A 33 4.78 -6.02 -13.92
CA ARG A 33 5.23 -6.91 -15.01
C ARG A 33 4.26 -8.06 -15.28
N HIS A 34 3.49 -8.46 -14.28
CA HIS A 34 2.58 -9.60 -14.39
C HIS A 34 1.29 -9.26 -15.16
N CYS A 35 0.64 -8.14 -14.85
CA CYS A 35 -0.65 -7.78 -15.45
C CYS A 35 -0.61 -6.50 -16.31
N GLY A 36 0.54 -5.85 -16.42
CA GLY A 36 0.72 -4.60 -17.18
C GLY A 36 0.08 -3.37 -16.54
N TYR A 37 -0.47 -3.48 -15.33
CA TYR A 37 -1.10 -2.36 -14.63
C TYR A 37 -0.09 -1.24 -14.35
N GLN A 38 -0.47 0.00 -14.65
CA GLN A 38 0.38 1.17 -14.46
C GLN A 38 -0.25 2.13 -13.47
N VAL A 39 0.56 2.72 -12.59
CA VAL A 39 0.12 3.68 -11.59
C VAL A 39 1.26 4.60 -11.20
N SER A 40 0.99 5.87 -10.91
CA SER A 40 2.05 6.72 -10.37
C SER A 40 2.35 6.39 -8.90
N TYR A 41 3.59 6.60 -8.46
CA TYR A 41 3.97 6.45 -7.06
C TYR A 41 3.13 7.36 -6.16
N GLY A 42 2.85 8.60 -6.60
CA GLY A 42 1.93 9.50 -5.89
C GLY A 42 0.53 8.90 -5.68
N VAL A 43 -0.05 8.29 -6.72
CA VAL A 43 -1.36 7.64 -6.63
C VAL A 43 -1.29 6.40 -5.74
N MET A 44 -0.31 5.52 -5.94
CA MET A 44 -0.11 4.32 -5.12
C MET A 44 0.03 4.68 -3.64
N ARG A 45 0.88 5.65 -3.32
CA ARG A 45 1.08 6.16 -1.95
C ARG A 45 -0.23 6.67 -1.34
N SER A 46 -1.03 7.39 -2.11
CA SER A 46 -2.34 7.89 -1.64
C SER A 46 -3.34 6.75 -1.39
N GLN A 47 -3.35 5.71 -2.22
CA GLN A 47 -4.21 4.54 -2.07
C GLN A 47 -3.81 3.73 -0.83
N VAL A 48 -2.52 3.44 -0.66
CA VAL A 48 -1.99 2.73 0.52
C VAL A 48 -2.31 3.50 1.80
N ARG A 49 -2.11 4.83 1.81
CA ARG A 49 -2.45 5.66 2.97
C ARG A 49 -3.93 5.54 3.35
N ARG A 50 -4.83 5.67 2.36
CA ARG A 50 -6.29 5.52 2.59
C ARG A 50 -6.65 4.11 3.08
N ALA A 51 -6.02 3.07 2.54
CA ALA A 51 -6.24 1.69 2.97
C ALA A 51 -5.81 1.48 4.43
N LEU A 52 -4.65 2.02 4.83
CA LEU A 52 -4.18 1.97 6.22
C LEU A 52 -5.09 2.74 7.16
N GLU A 53 -5.52 3.95 6.78
CA GLU A 53 -6.47 4.76 7.56
C GLU A 53 -7.81 4.01 7.74
N GLY A 54 -8.34 3.40 6.68
CA GLY A 54 -9.54 2.58 6.75
C GLY A 54 -9.38 1.33 7.63
N ALA A 55 -8.25 0.62 7.51
CA ALA A 55 -7.94 -0.53 8.35
C ALA A 55 -7.86 -0.16 9.83
N LEU A 56 -7.19 0.96 10.15
CA LEU A 56 -7.12 1.50 11.52
C LEU A 56 -8.50 1.90 12.04
N GLY A 57 -9.36 2.47 11.19
CA GLY A 57 -10.77 2.75 11.52
C GLY A 57 -11.52 1.49 11.93
N MET A 58 -11.47 0.45 11.10
CA MET A 58 -12.12 -0.85 11.39
C MET A 58 -11.60 -1.49 12.67
N ILE A 59 -10.28 -1.46 12.91
CA ILE A 59 -9.69 -1.97 14.15
C ILE A 59 -10.23 -1.20 15.36
N ARG A 60 -10.28 0.13 15.28
CA ARG A 60 -10.80 0.97 16.36
C ARG A 60 -12.26 0.64 16.67
N GLU A 61 -13.10 0.49 15.66
CA GLU A 61 -14.51 0.10 15.83
C GLU A 61 -14.64 -1.28 16.47
N GLN A 62 -13.88 -2.27 15.99
CA GLN A 62 -13.92 -3.63 16.52
C GLN A 62 -13.37 -3.75 17.95
N VAL A 63 -12.37 -2.95 18.31
CA VAL A 63 -11.80 -2.92 19.66
C VAL A 63 -12.69 -2.12 20.61
N ALA A 64 -13.23 -0.97 20.17
CA ALA A 64 -14.08 -0.11 20.99
C ALA A 64 -15.29 -0.85 21.58
N HIS A 65 -15.89 -1.78 20.83
CA HIS A 65 -17.00 -2.61 21.31
C HIS A 65 -16.56 -3.81 22.18
N LYS A 66 -15.27 -4.18 22.18
CA LYS A 66 -14.73 -5.32 22.94
C LYS A 66 -14.10 -4.91 24.27
N VAL A 67 -13.63 -3.66 24.42
CA VAL A 67 -13.07 -3.18 25.70
C VAL A 67 -14.06 -3.31 26.87
N PRO A 68 -15.36 -2.95 26.74
CA PRO A 68 -16.30 -3.09 27.85
C PRO A 68 -16.62 -4.55 28.24
N GLN A 69 -16.46 -5.50 27.31
CA GLN A 69 -16.78 -6.92 27.53
C GLN A 69 -15.63 -7.72 28.14
N LEU A 70 -14.39 -7.20 28.11
CA LEU A 70 -13.21 -7.84 28.68
C LEU A 70 -13.05 -7.58 30.19
N PHE A 71 -13.85 -6.67 30.76
CA PHE A 71 -13.85 -6.32 32.18
C PHE A 71 -15.15 -6.74 32.92
N GLN A 72 -15.94 -7.62 32.30
CA GLN A 72 -17.04 -8.35 32.96
C GLN A 72 -16.62 -9.79 33.25
#